data_AF-A0A9N9R7R2-F1
#
_entry.id   AF-A0A9N9R7R2-F1
#
_cell.length_a   1.000
_cell.length_b   1.000
_cell.length_c   1.000
_cell.angle_alpha   90.00
_cell.angle_beta   90.00
_cell.angle_gamma   90.00
#
_symmetry.space_group_name_H-M   'P 1'
#
loop_
_entity.id
_entity.type
_entity.pdbx_description
1 polymer ?
#
loop_
_entity_poly.entity_id
_entity_poly.type
_entity_poly.pdbx_seq_one_letter_code
_entity_poly.pdbx_strand_id
1 'polypeptide(L)'
;MEERRVADYFVVAGLPEKPELLDDSDSGHLKGYSTKPPITDIGVVFPGLGETVPNGYELIELTPTGLVADLNHGSMRSPECFLCIRRGRDRPPLVDIGVMYEGKERLMADAEMVLMSVGERLANVNNSTAKTFITYRRAHPTAPCNALVVVDVCVIVASKGEFPPHAFCMIAKNLNKGLMGSDVFLCYKKSMNRPPLIAYKPEVLFR
;
A
#
# COMPACT_ATOMS: atom_id res chain seq x y z
N MET A 1 -9.28 58.00 8.66
CA MET A 1 -8.82 56.61 8.73
C MET A 1 -9.39 55.90 7.53
N GLU A 2 -8.55 55.41 6.63
CA GLU A 2 -8.96 54.53 5.53
C GLU A 2 -9.63 53.29 6.15
N GLU A 3 -10.89 53.03 5.79
CA GLU A 3 -11.57 51.80 6.19
C GLU A 3 -10.80 50.62 5.62
N ARG A 4 -10.18 49.82 6.50
CA ARG A 4 -9.52 48.58 6.11
C ARG A 4 -10.59 47.55 5.72
N ARG A 5 -11.04 47.60 4.46
CA ARG A 5 -11.87 46.55 3.87
C ARG A 5 -11.10 45.23 3.85
N VAL A 6 -11.69 44.19 4.43
CA VAL A 6 -11.11 42.84 4.50
C VAL A 6 -11.57 41.97 3.32
N ALA A 7 -12.72 42.29 2.71
CA ALA A 7 -13.24 41.64 1.50
C ALA A 7 -14.24 42.56 0.77
N ASP A 8 -14.41 42.35 -0.54
CA ASP A 8 -15.36 43.10 -1.37
C ASP A 8 -16.78 42.51 -1.37
N TYR A 9 -16.91 41.18 -1.34
CA TYR A 9 -18.19 40.46 -1.28
C TYR A 9 -18.02 39.15 -0.52
N PHE A 10 -19.10 38.66 0.09
CA PHE A 10 -19.18 37.34 0.69
C PHE A 10 -20.25 36.53 -0.04
N VAL A 11 -19.95 35.27 -0.36
CA VAL A 11 -20.89 34.38 -1.04
C VAL A 11 -21.07 33.10 -0.26
N VAL A 12 -22.28 32.56 -0.27
CA VAL A 12 -22.56 31.21 0.24
C VAL A 12 -22.67 30.28 -0.95
N ALA A 13 -21.80 29.27 -1.03
CA ALA A 13 -21.87 28.22 -2.03
C ALA A 13 -22.36 26.91 -1.41
N GLY A 14 -23.12 26.12 -2.16
CA GLY A 14 -23.67 24.85 -1.66
C GLY A 14 -24.37 24.03 -2.74
N LEU A 15 -25.22 23.09 -2.31
CA LEU A 15 -25.98 22.22 -3.20
C LEU A 15 -27.17 22.97 -3.82
N PRO A 16 -27.31 23.02 -5.16
CA PRO A 16 -28.42 23.70 -5.81
C PRO A 16 -29.75 22.94 -5.65
N GLU A 17 -30.88 23.62 -5.90
CA GLU A 17 -32.22 22.99 -5.86
C GLU A 17 -32.37 21.83 -6.86
N LYS A 18 -31.62 21.89 -7.96
CA LYS A 18 -31.51 20.81 -8.96
C LYS A 18 -30.06 20.31 -8.98
N PRO A 19 -29.73 19.30 -8.17
CA PRO A 19 -28.37 18.77 -8.11
C PRO A 19 -27.91 18.20 -9.45
N GLU A 20 -26.75 18.65 -9.91
CA GLU A 20 -26.02 18.04 -11.01
C GLU A 20 -24.81 17.29 -10.47
N LEU A 21 -24.58 16.08 -10.96
CA LEU A 21 -23.38 15.32 -10.60
C LEU A 21 -22.13 16.06 -11.11
N LEU A 22 -21.09 16.06 -10.28
CA LEU A 22 -19.77 16.55 -10.68
C LEU A 22 -19.14 15.51 -11.61
N ASP A 23 -18.73 15.94 -12.80
CA ASP A 23 -18.11 15.06 -13.77
C ASP A 23 -16.67 14.72 -13.34
N ASP A 24 -16.22 13.48 -13.55
CA ASP A 24 -14.92 13.00 -13.05
C ASP A 24 -13.74 13.83 -13.62
N SER A 25 -13.92 14.43 -14.80
CA SER A 25 -12.94 15.33 -15.45
C SER A 25 -12.78 16.69 -14.76
N ASP A 26 -13.80 17.19 -14.07
CA ASP A 26 -13.78 18.48 -13.34
C ASP A 26 -13.12 18.36 -11.95
N SER A 27 -12.70 17.15 -11.56
CA SER A 27 -11.82 16.87 -10.42
C SER A 27 -10.40 17.44 -10.57
N GLY A 28 -10.19 18.42 -11.46
CA GLY A 28 -8.96 18.83 -12.15
C GLY A 28 -7.71 19.12 -11.32
N HIS A 29 -7.78 19.09 -9.99
CA HIS A 29 -6.63 19.27 -9.09
C HIS A 29 -6.35 18.08 -8.14
N LEU A 30 -7.13 16.99 -8.21
CA LEU A 30 -6.93 15.78 -7.39
C LEU A 30 -6.22 14.63 -8.13
N LYS A 31 -5.76 14.86 -9.37
CA LYS A 31 -5.13 13.87 -10.27
C LYS A 31 -3.85 13.19 -9.72
N GLY A 32 -3.30 13.67 -8.59
CA GLY A 32 -2.17 13.03 -7.91
C GLY A 32 -2.54 11.86 -6.98
N TYR A 33 -3.83 11.63 -6.73
CA TYR A 33 -4.29 10.58 -5.81
C TYR A 33 -4.76 9.36 -6.59
N SER A 34 -4.16 8.21 -6.29
CA SER A 34 -4.48 6.92 -6.91
C SER A 34 -5.97 6.62 -6.78
N THR A 35 -6.64 6.43 -7.92
CA THR A 35 -8.04 5.96 -8.01
C THR A 35 -8.19 4.50 -7.58
N LYS A 36 -7.06 3.78 -7.42
CA LYS A 36 -7.06 2.38 -7.01
C LYS A 36 -7.66 2.24 -5.61
N PRO A 37 -8.46 1.19 -5.35
CA PRO A 37 -8.87 0.85 -4.00
C PRO A 37 -7.65 0.64 -3.08
N PRO A 38 -7.82 0.84 -1.76
CA PRO A 38 -6.75 0.57 -0.81
C PRO A 38 -6.37 -0.91 -0.81
N ILE A 39 -5.18 -1.22 -0.31
CA ILE A 39 -4.73 -2.60 -0.16
C ILE A 39 -5.47 -3.22 1.01
N THR A 40 -6.16 -4.31 0.75
CA THR A 40 -6.89 -5.08 1.76
C THR A 40 -6.11 -6.31 2.18
N ASP A 41 -5.29 -6.91 1.32
CA ASP A 41 -4.55 -8.12 1.68
C ASP A 41 -3.16 -8.13 1.07
N ILE A 42 -2.26 -8.85 1.73
CA ILE A 42 -0.87 -9.06 1.33
C ILE A 42 -0.56 -10.54 1.51
N GLY A 43 0.16 -11.11 0.55
CA GLY A 43 0.52 -12.52 0.53
C GLY A 43 1.86 -12.75 -0.15
N VAL A 44 2.35 -13.98 -0.04
CA VAL A 44 3.61 -14.44 -0.60
C VAL A 44 3.32 -15.58 -1.58
N VAL A 45 3.97 -15.55 -2.74
CA VAL A 45 3.86 -16.56 -3.79
C VAL A 45 5.24 -17.11 -4.11
N PHE A 46 5.33 -18.44 -4.25
CA PHE A 46 6.50 -19.15 -4.74
C PHE A 46 6.22 -19.79 -6.12
N PRO A 47 6.36 -19.04 -7.23
CA PRO A 47 6.05 -19.55 -8.58
C PRO A 47 6.84 -20.81 -8.93
N GLY A 48 8.11 -20.89 -8.52
CA GLY A 48 8.97 -22.07 -8.73
C GLY A 48 8.49 -23.34 -8.01
N LEU A 49 7.53 -23.23 -7.08
CA LEU A 49 6.89 -24.37 -6.41
C LEU A 49 5.49 -24.66 -6.96
N GLY A 50 5.13 -24.10 -8.11
CA GLY A 50 3.84 -24.29 -8.77
C GLY A 50 2.71 -23.45 -8.18
N GLU A 51 3.01 -22.46 -7.34
CA GLU A 51 2.00 -21.55 -6.79
C GLU A 51 1.56 -20.53 -7.84
N THR A 52 0.26 -20.20 -7.84
CA THR A 52 -0.33 -19.22 -8.74
C THR A 52 -0.97 -18.09 -7.96
N VAL A 53 -1.02 -16.91 -8.56
CA VAL A 53 -1.61 -15.71 -7.94
C VAL A 53 -3.11 -15.95 -7.76
N PRO A 54 -3.66 -15.79 -6.53
CA PRO A 54 -5.09 -16.00 -6.29
C PRO A 54 -5.96 -15.01 -7.06
N ASN A 55 -7.21 -15.38 -7.31
CA ASN A 55 -8.16 -14.49 -7.98
C ASN A 55 -8.34 -13.16 -7.22
N GLY A 56 -8.29 -12.05 -7.95
CA GLY A 56 -8.38 -10.69 -7.43
C GLY A 56 -7.09 -10.13 -6.82
N TYR A 57 -6.02 -10.93 -6.74
CA TYR A 57 -4.70 -10.44 -6.33
C TYR A 57 -3.88 -9.99 -7.55
N GLU A 58 -3.05 -8.97 -7.34
CA GLU A 58 -2.01 -8.54 -8.28
C GLU A 58 -0.63 -8.96 -7.76
N LEU A 59 0.21 -9.47 -8.65
CA LEU A 59 1.61 -9.82 -8.35
C LEU A 59 2.49 -8.58 -8.45
N ILE A 60 3.37 -8.39 -7.48
CA ILE A 60 4.45 -7.41 -7.57
C ILE A 60 5.63 -8.11 -8.23
N GLU A 61 5.60 -8.15 -9.56
CA GLU A 61 6.61 -8.84 -10.37
C GLU A 61 7.88 -8.03 -10.57
N LEU A 62 7.73 -6.69 -10.65
CA LEU A 62 8.81 -5.77 -10.96
C LEU A 62 9.00 -4.71 -9.87
N THR A 63 10.25 -4.32 -9.68
CA THR A 63 10.63 -3.15 -8.87
C THR A 63 10.27 -1.86 -9.62
N PRO A 64 10.29 -0.69 -8.96
CA PRO A 64 10.03 0.58 -9.63
C PRO A 64 10.96 0.90 -10.81
N THR A 65 12.18 0.35 -10.85
CA THR A 65 13.11 0.53 -11.98
C THR A 65 13.06 -0.60 -13.02
N GLY A 66 12.19 -1.59 -12.83
CA GLY A 66 11.98 -2.70 -13.77
C GLY A 66 12.86 -3.93 -13.53
N LEU A 67 13.51 -4.06 -12.36
CA LEU A 67 14.17 -5.30 -11.96
C LEU A 67 13.12 -6.32 -11.49
N VAL A 68 13.49 -7.60 -11.45
CA VAL A 68 12.64 -8.64 -10.86
C VAL A 68 12.49 -8.39 -9.35
N ALA A 69 11.26 -8.26 -8.86
CA ALA A 69 10.93 -7.99 -7.46
C ALA A 69 10.96 -9.25 -6.57
N ASP A 70 11.96 -10.10 -6.79
CA ASP A 70 12.19 -11.29 -5.96
C ASP A 70 12.62 -10.87 -4.55
N LEU A 71 11.84 -11.27 -3.55
CA LEU A 71 12.07 -10.95 -2.13
C LEU A 71 13.37 -11.58 -1.61
N ASN A 72 13.87 -12.63 -2.27
CA ASN A 72 15.16 -13.25 -1.97
C ASN A 72 16.21 -13.07 -3.08
N HIS A 73 16.10 -12.02 -3.90
CA HIS A 73 16.92 -11.76 -5.08
C HIS A 73 18.43 -12.06 -4.91
N GLY A 74 18.98 -12.85 -5.84
CA GLY A 74 20.40 -13.27 -5.85
C GLY A 74 20.68 -14.48 -4.96
N SER A 75 19.64 -15.11 -4.41
CA SER A 75 19.74 -16.33 -3.62
C SER A 75 20.07 -17.56 -4.46
N MET A 76 21.15 -18.25 -4.11
CA MET A 76 21.48 -19.54 -4.70
C MET A 76 20.62 -20.65 -4.09
N ARG A 77 20.06 -21.53 -4.94
CA ARG A 77 19.32 -22.76 -4.55
C ARG A 77 18.02 -22.54 -3.76
N SER A 78 17.46 -21.33 -3.78
CA SER A 78 16.12 -21.09 -3.25
C SER A 78 15.12 -20.77 -4.35
N PRO A 79 13.86 -21.19 -4.20
CA PRO A 79 12.81 -20.75 -5.10
C PRO A 79 12.62 -19.24 -4.97
N GLU A 80 12.41 -18.58 -6.11
CA GLU A 80 12.03 -17.16 -6.13
C GLU A 80 10.74 -16.95 -5.34
N CYS A 81 10.66 -15.80 -4.69
CA CYS A 81 9.59 -15.47 -3.77
C CYS A 81 9.07 -14.07 -4.09
N PHE A 82 7.76 -13.93 -4.33
CA PHE A 82 7.17 -12.66 -4.73
C PHE A 82 6.05 -12.23 -3.78
N LEU A 83 5.81 -10.93 -3.77
CA LEU A 83 4.66 -10.36 -3.07
C LEU A 83 3.43 -10.37 -3.98
N CYS A 84 2.27 -10.74 -3.46
CA CYS A 84 0.98 -10.46 -4.10
C CYS A 84 0.10 -9.65 -3.17
N ILE A 85 -0.71 -8.74 -3.71
CA ILE A 85 -1.63 -7.93 -2.91
C ILE A 85 -3.04 -7.97 -3.48
N ARG A 86 -4.04 -7.79 -2.62
CA ARG A 86 -5.42 -7.59 -3.02
C ARG A 86 -5.84 -6.17 -2.73
N ARG A 87 -6.53 -5.55 -3.67
CA ARG A 87 -7.14 -4.23 -3.50
C ARG A 87 -8.64 -4.36 -3.41
N GLY A 88 -9.27 -3.60 -2.54
CA GLY A 88 -10.72 -3.67 -2.41
C GLY A 88 -11.30 -2.64 -1.44
N ARG A 89 -12.63 -2.60 -1.42
CA ARG A 89 -13.42 -1.88 -0.40
C ARG A 89 -14.43 -2.81 0.29
N ASP A 90 -14.31 -4.11 0.02
CA ASP A 90 -15.19 -5.17 0.54
C ASP A 90 -14.82 -5.61 1.97
N ARG A 91 -13.63 -5.26 2.45
CA ARG A 91 -13.19 -5.48 3.83
C ARG A 91 -12.25 -4.38 4.32
N PRO A 92 -12.00 -4.28 5.64
CA PRO A 92 -11.15 -3.24 6.19
C PRO A 92 -9.73 -3.25 5.57
N PRO A 93 -9.21 -2.09 5.15
CA PRO A 93 -7.90 -1.97 4.51
C PRO A 93 -6.75 -2.21 5.49
N LEU A 94 -5.57 -2.47 4.95
CA LEU A 94 -4.34 -2.52 5.75
C LEU A 94 -3.96 -1.11 6.18
N VAL A 95 -3.64 -0.93 7.45
CA VAL A 95 -3.15 0.33 8.03
C VAL A 95 -1.65 0.32 8.23
N ASP A 96 -1.02 -0.85 8.16
CA ASP A 96 0.42 -1.00 8.33
C ASP A 96 0.95 -2.28 7.68
N ILE A 97 2.20 -2.24 7.24
CA ILE A 97 2.95 -3.39 6.76
C ILE A 97 4.32 -3.36 7.45
N GLY A 98 4.77 -4.52 7.92
CA GLY A 98 6.02 -4.68 8.62
C GLY A 98 6.79 -5.90 8.14
N VAL A 99 8.04 -6.01 8.60
CA VAL A 99 8.88 -7.19 8.42
C VAL A 99 9.31 -7.66 9.80
N MET A 100 9.27 -8.96 10.04
CA MET A 100 9.67 -9.58 11.30
C MET A 100 10.75 -10.62 11.07
N TYR A 101 11.81 -10.56 11.88
CA TYR A 101 12.76 -11.65 12.01
C TYR A 101 12.33 -12.55 13.16
N GLU A 102 12.14 -13.83 12.88
CA GLU A 102 11.72 -14.81 13.88
C GLU A 102 12.71 -14.83 15.06
N GLY A 103 12.16 -14.89 16.29
CA GLY A 103 12.93 -14.98 17.53
C GLY A 103 13.62 -13.69 17.98
N LYS A 104 13.60 -12.60 17.19
CA LYS A 104 14.21 -11.32 17.58
C LYS A 104 13.20 -10.31 18.15
N GLU A 105 11.93 -10.46 17.82
CA GLU A 105 10.89 -9.47 18.11
C GLU A 105 9.57 -10.16 18.44
N ARG A 106 8.71 -9.46 19.19
CA ARG A 106 7.35 -9.91 19.47
C ARG A 106 6.37 -9.19 18.54
N LEU A 107 5.39 -9.92 18.05
CA LEU A 107 4.30 -9.37 17.24
C LEU A 107 3.41 -8.49 18.12
N MET A 108 3.01 -7.32 17.59
CA MET A 108 2.01 -6.49 18.24
C MET A 108 0.68 -7.25 18.29
N ALA A 109 -0.16 -6.99 19.30
CA ALA A 109 -1.40 -7.73 19.51
C ALA A 109 -2.42 -7.54 18.36
N ASP A 110 -2.36 -6.41 17.65
CA ASP A 110 -3.19 -6.07 16.49
C ASP A 110 -2.51 -6.39 15.15
N ALA A 111 -1.35 -7.05 15.18
CA ALA A 111 -0.62 -7.44 13.98
C ALA A 111 -0.76 -8.91 13.68
N GLU A 112 -0.82 -9.21 12.38
CA GLU A 112 -0.89 -10.55 11.83
C GLU A 112 0.37 -10.81 11.01
N MET A 113 0.76 -12.08 10.94
CA MET A 113 1.91 -12.53 10.16
C MET A 113 1.42 -13.29 8.93
N VAL A 114 1.99 -12.98 7.77
CA VAL A 114 1.89 -13.82 6.57
C VAL A 114 2.76 -15.05 6.83
N LEU A 115 2.20 -16.01 7.57
CA LEU A 115 2.91 -17.23 7.97
C LEU A 115 2.95 -18.25 6.82
N MET A 116 1.90 -18.28 6.00
CA MET A 116 1.76 -19.20 4.88
C MET A 116 1.70 -18.45 3.55
N SER A 117 2.29 -19.05 2.51
CA SER A 117 2.14 -18.62 1.13
C SER A 117 0.76 -18.96 0.61
N VAL A 118 0.45 -18.51 -0.61
CA VAL A 118 -0.81 -18.85 -1.28
C VAL A 118 -0.97 -20.35 -1.54
N GLY A 119 0.13 -21.12 -1.54
CA GLY A 119 0.16 -22.58 -1.63
C GLY A 119 0.26 -23.31 -0.29
N GLU A 120 -0.04 -22.63 0.82
CA GLU A 120 -0.01 -23.20 2.19
C GLU A 120 1.37 -23.68 2.64
N ARG A 121 2.45 -23.10 2.09
CA ARG A 121 3.83 -23.36 2.52
C ARG A 121 4.28 -22.27 3.47
N LEU A 122 5.29 -22.54 4.29
CA LEU A 122 5.86 -21.52 5.16
C LEU A 122 6.37 -20.33 4.33
N ALA A 123 5.79 -19.14 4.53
CA ALA A 123 6.11 -17.91 3.81
C ALA A 123 7.38 -17.23 4.35
N ASN A 124 8.43 -18.02 4.54
CA ASN A 124 9.75 -17.46 4.84
C ASN A 124 10.32 -16.83 3.56
N VAL A 125 10.44 -15.50 3.57
CA VAL A 125 10.95 -14.74 2.42
C VAL A 125 12.48 -14.67 2.37
N ASN A 126 13.17 -15.28 3.34
CA ASN A 126 14.62 -15.25 3.45
C ASN A 126 15.24 -16.60 3.08
N ASN A 127 16.42 -16.57 2.45
CA ASN A 127 17.20 -17.74 2.06
C ASN A 127 18.33 -18.06 3.07
N SER A 128 18.09 -17.89 4.37
CA SER A 128 19.05 -18.26 5.41
C SER A 128 18.38 -19.15 6.46
N THR A 129 19.14 -19.65 7.42
CA THR A 129 18.58 -20.37 8.58
C THR A 129 17.67 -19.49 9.43
N ALA A 130 17.89 -18.16 9.42
CA ALA A 130 17.00 -17.21 10.05
C ALA A 130 15.74 -17.00 9.20
N LYS A 131 14.57 -17.07 9.81
CA LYS A 131 13.29 -16.84 9.12
C LYS A 131 12.91 -15.37 9.16
N THR A 132 12.45 -14.87 8.01
CA THR A 132 11.91 -13.52 7.85
C THR A 132 10.49 -13.63 7.34
N PHE A 133 9.56 -12.89 7.94
CA PHE A 133 8.15 -12.89 7.57
C PHE A 133 7.64 -11.48 7.34
N ILE A 134 6.65 -11.37 6.46
CA ILE A 134 5.89 -10.15 6.27
C ILE A 134 4.78 -10.12 7.33
N THR A 135 4.52 -8.94 7.86
CA THR A 135 3.46 -8.70 8.83
C THR A 135 2.57 -7.57 8.34
N TYR A 136 1.33 -7.55 8.78
CA TYR A 136 0.41 -6.46 8.49
C TYR A 136 -0.47 -6.14 9.69
N ARG A 137 -1.04 -4.95 9.69
CA ARG A 137 -2.12 -4.56 10.61
C ARG A 137 -3.31 -4.14 9.79
N ARG A 138 -4.47 -4.64 10.15
CA ARG A 138 -5.73 -4.35 9.48
C ARG A 138 -6.47 -3.26 10.24
N ALA A 139 -7.12 -2.35 9.52
CA ALA A 139 -8.01 -1.38 10.15
C ALA A 139 -9.08 -2.10 10.97
N HIS A 140 -9.33 -1.61 12.19
CA HIS A 140 -10.47 -2.07 12.96
C HIS A 140 -11.77 -1.75 12.19
N PRO A 141 -12.83 -2.59 12.25
CA PRO A 141 -14.09 -2.32 11.56
C PRO A 141 -14.74 -0.97 11.91
N THR A 142 -14.44 -0.42 13.09
CA THR A 142 -14.92 0.90 13.54
C THR A 142 -13.93 2.04 13.30
N ALA A 143 -12.86 1.80 12.54
CA ALA A 143 -11.89 2.85 12.20
C ALA A 143 -12.58 3.98 11.40
N PRO A 144 -12.15 5.25 11.56
CA PRO A 144 -12.69 6.36 10.80
C PRO A 144 -12.60 6.10 9.29
N CYS A 145 -13.62 6.52 8.54
CA CYS A 145 -13.68 6.29 7.09
C CYS A 145 -12.52 6.96 6.32
N ASN A 146 -11.91 8.00 6.91
CA ASN A 146 -10.77 8.76 6.40
C ASN A 146 -9.42 8.39 7.03
N ALA A 147 -9.32 7.25 7.72
CA ALA A 147 -8.07 6.80 8.33
C ALA A 147 -6.94 6.67 7.30
N LEU A 148 -5.69 6.87 7.72
CA LEU A 148 -4.52 6.60 6.88
C LEU A 148 -4.37 5.10 6.66
N VAL A 149 -4.37 4.69 5.40
CA VAL A 149 -4.32 3.28 4.98
C VAL A 149 -3.22 3.07 3.97
N VAL A 150 -2.77 1.82 3.83
CA VAL A 150 -1.80 1.44 2.82
C VAL A 150 -2.49 1.45 1.46
N VAL A 151 -2.00 2.31 0.58
CA VAL A 151 -2.52 2.48 -0.77
C VAL A 151 -1.58 1.95 -1.83
N ASP A 152 -0.32 1.67 -1.49
CA ASP A 152 0.61 1.07 -2.43
C ASP A 152 1.77 0.35 -1.74
N VAL A 153 2.38 -0.59 -2.46
CA VAL A 153 3.60 -1.30 -2.03
C VAL A 153 4.54 -1.49 -3.21
N CYS A 154 5.84 -1.52 -2.94
CA CYS A 154 6.83 -1.95 -3.91
C CYS A 154 8.02 -2.60 -3.21
N VAL A 155 8.77 -3.38 -3.98
CA VAL A 155 10.04 -3.97 -3.55
C VAL A 155 11.16 -3.17 -4.21
N ILE A 156 12.24 -2.94 -3.47
CA ILE A 156 13.47 -2.37 -4.01
C ILE A 156 14.67 -3.28 -3.71
N VAL A 157 15.63 -3.28 -4.61
CA VAL A 157 16.93 -3.93 -4.47
C VAL A 157 18.00 -2.86 -4.28
N ALA A 158 18.22 -2.46 -3.03
CA ALA A 158 19.09 -1.34 -2.67
C ALA A 158 20.55 -1.58 -3.10
N SER A 159 21.03 -2.83 -3.07
CA SER A 159 22.37 -3.20 -3.55
C SER A 159 22.54 -3.04 -5.07
N LYS A 160 21.46 -2.81 -5.82
CA LYS A 160 21.46 -2.46 -7.25
C LYS A 160 21.27 -0.95 -7.49
N GLY A 161 21.29 -0.14 -6.43
CA GLY A 161 21.16 1.32 -6.51
C GLY A 161 19.72 1.82 -6.55
N GLU A 162 18.73 0.97 -6.24
CA GLU A 162 17.34 1.42 -6.13
C GLU A 162 17.07 2.15 -4.81
N PHE A 163 16.20 3.15 -4.87
CA PHE A 163 15.75 3.92 -3.72
C PHE A 163 14.21 3.88 -3.63
N PRO A 164 13.64 4.06 -2.42
CA PRO A 164 12.20 4.15 -2.25
C PRO A 164 11.62 5.27 -3.12
N PRO A 165 10.51 5.03 -3.86
CA PRO A 165 9.86 6.08 -4.64
C PRO A 165 9.33 7.23 -3.77
N HIS A 166 8.98 8.35 -4.40
CA HIS A 166 8.45 9.52 -3.68
C HIS A 166 7.23 9.17 -2.83
N ALA A 167 7.26 9.59 -1.56
CA ALA A 167 6.25 9.33 -0.53
C ALA A 167 6.05 7.85 -0.13
N PHE A 168 6.94 6.94 -0.54
CA PHE A 168 7.01 5.60 0.02
C PHE A 168 7.89 5.59 1.25
N CYS A 169 7.43 4.90 2.30
CA CYS A 169 8.22 4.56 3.47
C CYS A 169 8.89 3.21 3.23
N MET A 170 10.22 3.17 3.38
CA MET A 170 10.98 1.92 3.38
C MET A 170 10.94 1.30 4.77
N ILE A 171 10.61 0.01 4.85
CA ILE A 171 10.81 -0.76 6.07
C ILE A 171 12.31 -1.06 6.17
N ALA A 172 12.99 -0.52 7.18
CA ALA A 172 14.44 -0.65 7.37
C ALA A 172 14.87 -2.05 7.86
N LYS A 173 14.41 -3.10 7.18
CA LYS A 173 14.72 -4.50 7.43
C LYS A 173 14.91 -5.22 6.10
N ASN A 174 16.14 -5.66 5.87
CA ASN A 174 16.48 -6.44 4.68
C ASN A 174 15.78 -7.81 4.74
N LEU A 175 14.97 -8.10 3.72
CA LEU A 175 14.22 -9.35 3.56
C LEU A 175 15.13 -10.54 3.28
N ASN A 176 16.24 -10.30 2.57
CA ASN A 176 17.20 -11.30 2.13
C ASN A 176 18.51 -11.20 2.91
N LYS A 177 18.63 -11.97 3.99
CA LYS A 177 19.82 -12.03 4.86
C LYS A 177 20.80 -13.14 4.45
N GLY A 178 20.69 -13.68 3.23
CA GLY A 178 21.63 -14.68 2.72
C GLY A 178 23.04 -14.09 2.52
N LEU A 179 24.07 -14.92 2.68
CA LEU A 179 25.49 -14.49 2.59
C LEU A 179 25.87 -13.86 1.24
N MET A 180 25.17 -14.23 0.17
CA MET A 180 25.41 -13.72 -1.19
C MET A 180 24.15 -13.08 -1.79
N GLY A 181 23.15 -12.80 -0.95
CA GLY A 181 21.89 -12.20 -1.34
C GLY A 181 22.03 -10.70 -1.62
N SER A 182 21.15 -10.16 -2.46
CA SER A 182 21.01 -8.72 -2.61
C SER A 182 20.33 -8.10 -1.39
N ASP A 183 20.53 -6.81 -1.16
CA ASP A 183 19.81 -6.08 -0.13
C ASP A 183 18.41 -5.72 -0.63
N VAL A 184 17.41 -6.48 -0.21
CA VAL A 184 16.02 -6.35 -0.68
C VAL A 184 15.14 -5.76 0.42
N PHE A 185 14.37 -4.71 0.10
CA PHE A 185 13.53 -4.01 1.07
C PHE A 185 12.10 -3.85 0.56
N LEU A 186 11.15 -3.94 1.49
CA LEU A 186 9.74 -3.64 1.25
C LEU A 186 9.46 -2.17 1.56
N CYS A 187 8.80 -1.51 0.62
CA CYS A 187 8.35 -0.13 0.73
C CYS A 187 6.84 -0.08 0.63
N TYR A 188 6.20 0.82 1.37
CA TYR A 188 4.76 1.05 1.29
C TYR A 188 4.43 2.55 1.28
N LYS A 189 3.31 2.91 0.67
CA LYS A 189 2.76 4.27 0.67
C LYS A 189 1.45 4.30 1.42
N LYS A 190 1.29 5.27 2.32
CA LYS A 190 0.01 5.53 3.00
C LYS A 190 -0.66 6.78 2.44
N SER A 191 -1.98 6.77 2.42
CA SER A 191 -2.81 7.94 2.11
C SER A 191 -4.12 7.86 2.88
N MET A 192 -4.86 8.97 2.94
CA MET A 192 -6.19 8.98 3.56
C MET A 192 -7.11 8.05 2.77
N ASN A 193 -7.77 7.14 3.48
CA ASN A 193 -8.80 6.31 2.88
C ASN A 193 -9.92 7.22 2.37
N ARG A 194 -10.33 7.02 1.12
CA ARG A 194 -11.42 7.79 0.54
C ARG A 194 -12.63 6.87 0.42
N PRO A 195 -13.66 7.05 1.28
CA PRO A 195 -14.89 6.32 1.13
C PRO A 195 -15.54 6.67 -0.22
N PRO A 196 -16.39 5.79 -0.77
CA PRO A 196 -17.24 6.15 -1.90
C PRO A 196 -17.97 7.46 -1.59
N LEU A 197 -17.91 8.41 -2.52
CA LEU A 197 -18.57 9.70 -2.41
C LEU A 197 -19.32 9.98 -3.69
N ILE A 198 -20.41 10.73 -3.56
CA ILE A 198 -21.15 11.28 -4.70
C ILE A 198 -20.86 12.78 -4.67
N ALA A 199 -20.22 13.29 -5.71
CA ALA A 199 -19.89 14.70 -5.83
C ALA A 199 -20.94 15.41 -6.69
N TYR A 200 -21.27 16.64 -6.31
CA TYR A 200 -22.22 17.49 -7.02
C TYR A 200 -21.56 18.81 -7.41
N LYS A 201 -21.98 19.40 -8.52
CA LYS A 201 -21.58 20.75 -8.90
C LYS A 201 -22.15 21.76 -7.89
N PRO A 202 -21.31 22.61 -7.27
CA PRO A 202 -21.80 23.62 -6.34
C PRO A 202 -22.40 24.81 -7.10
N GLU A 203 -23.37 25.50 -6.47
CA GLU A 203 -23.91 26.77 -6.94
C GLU A 203 -23.76 27.85 -5.85
N VAL A 204 -23.70 29.13 -6.24
CA VAL A 204 -23.78 30.25 -5.30
C VAL A 204 -25.24 30.44 -4.89
N LEU A 205 -25.54 30.09 -3.64
CA LEU A 205 -26.88 30.15 -3.05
C LEU A 205 -27.24 31.56 -2.59
N PHE A 206 -26.25 32.37 -2.20
CA PHE A 206 -26.44 33.74 -1.73
C PHE A 206 -25.23 34.61 -2.06
N ARG A 207 -25.48 35.87 -2.40
CA ARG A 207 -24.48 36.93 -2.67
C ARG A 207 -24.85 38.20 -1.92
#